data_AF-A0A517NLF2-F1
#
_entry.id   AF-A0A517NLF2-F1
#
_cell.length_a   1.000
_cell.length_b   1.000
_cell.length_c   1.000
_cell.angle_alpha   90.00
_cell.angle_beta   90.00
_cell.angle_gamma   90.00
#
_symmetry.space_group_name_H-M   'P 1'
#
loop_
_entity.id
_entity.type
_entity.pdbx_description
1 polymer ?
#
loop_
_entity_poly.entity_id
_entity_poly.type
_entity_poly.pdbx_seq_one_letter_code
_entity_poly.pdbx_strand_id
1 'polypeptide(L)'
;MVRHGDGIETCLICGDEVRTRGLCTKHYAQFNRRKRSMTRQQAEAFEEKLIADDLLAPSKQPGRPAADDPFADVAEAIMSRYPITTASKMPAAKDSDSDEADFDRQIEAAKAKDEAAKPAKKTTKRKKSG
;
A
#
# COMPACT_ATOMS: atom_id res chain seq x y z
N MET A 1 -18.26 18.64 21.70
CA MET A 1 -17.77 17.25 21.66
C MET A 1 -18.40 16.58 20.45
N VAL A 2 -17.69 16.56 19.32
CA VAL A 2 -18.22 16.05 18.05
C VAL A 2 -18.16 14.53 18.08
N ARG A 3 -19.32 13.88 18.05
CA ARG A 3 -19.42 12.42 18.05
C ARG A 3 -19.16 11.93 16.62
N HIS A 4 -17.98 11.37 16.36
CA HIS A 4 -17.67 10.70 15.10
C HIS A 4 -18.17 9.24 15.14
N GLY A 5 -19.46 9.05 14.91
CA GLY A 5 -20.11 7.73 14.82
C GLY A 5 -20.45 7.28 13.39
N ASP A 6 -20.40 8.18 12.40
CA ASP A 6 -21.21 8.04 11.19
C ASP A 6 -20.36 8.32 9.93
N GLY A 7 -20.69 7.65 8.83
CA GLY A 7 -19.99 7.72 7.54
C GLY A 7 -19.46 9.11 7.19
N ILE A 8 -18.15 9.30 7.38
CA ILE A 8 -17.48 10.55 7.03
C ILE A 8 -17.45 10.61 5.49
N GLU A 9 -18.41 11.33 4.91
CA GLU A 9 -18.51 11.51 3.45
C GLU A 9 -17.57 12.61 2.93
N THR A 10 -17.08 13.48 3.81
CA THR A 10 -16.28 14.67 3.44
C THR A 10 -14.89 14.71 4.07
N CYS A 11 -13.90 15.13 3.31
CA CYS A 11 -12.49 15.08 3.67
C CYS A 11 -12.20 16.03 4.83
N LEU A 12 -11.48 15.54 5.84
CA LEU A 12 -11.15 16.30 7.05
C LEU A 12 -10.32 17.57 6.79
N ILE A 13 -9.67 17.68 5.62
CA ILE A 13 -8.81 18.82 5.27
C ILE A 13 -9.50 19.81 4.33
N CYS A 14 -10.21 19.32 3.29
CA CYS A 14 -10.77 20.17 2.23
C CYS A 14 -12.27 20.04 2.02
N GLY A 15 -12.95 19.10 2.68
CA GLY A 15 -14.39 18.86 2.50
C GLY A 15 -14.79 18.05 1.26
N ASP A 16 -13.85 17.64 0.40
CA ASP A 16 -14.14 16.82 -0.79
C ASP A 16 -14.61 15.40 -0.43
N GLU A 17 -15.17 14.65 -1.40
CA GLU A 17 -15.60 13.25 -1.20
C GLU A 17 -14.48 12.34 -0.63
N VAL A 18 -14.80 11.63 0.45
CA VAL A 18 -13.87 10.73 1.16
C VAL A 18 -13.81 9.38 0.48
N ARG A 19 -12.59 8.82 0.42
CA ARG A 19 -12.41 7.41 0.06
C ARG A 19 -11.91 6.55 1.20
N THR A 20 -10.89 7.01 1.94
CA THR A 20 -10.18 6.14 2.87
C THR A 20 -9.60 6.96 4.02
N ARG A 21 -9.74 6.46 5.26
CA ARG A 21 -9.23 7.11 6.48
C ARG A 21 -9.67 8.58 6.66
N GLY A 22 -10.84 8.97 6.14
CA GLY A 22 -11.34 10.36 6.24
C GLY A 22 -10.69 11.35 5.27
N LEU A 23 -9.90 10.87 4.30
CA LEU A 23 -9.24 11.72 3.30
C LEU A 23 -9.77 11.47 1.88
N CYS A 24 -9.79 12.53 1.07
CA CYS A 24 -9.98 12.42 -0.37
C CYS A 24 -8.71 11.85 -1.03
N THR A 25 -8.81 11.40 -2.29
CA THR A 25 -7.69 10.74 -3.01
C THR A 25 -6.42 11.60 -3.06
N LYS A 26 -6.56 12.93 -3.21
CA LYS A 26 -5.40 13.85 -3.28
C LYS A 26 -4.64 13.91 -1.96
N HIS A 27 -5.35 14.17 -0.86
CA HIS A 27 -4.73 14.26 0.46
C HIS A 27 -4.22 12.90 0.95
N TYR A 28 -4.93 11.82 0.66
CA TYR A 28 -4.46 10.48 0.96
C TYR A 28 -3.14 10.15 0.21
N ALA A 29 -3.00 10.54 -1.05
CA ALA A 29 -1.76 10.38 -1.80
C ALA A 29 -0.60 11.24 -1.25
N GLN A 30 -0.88 12.48 -0.81
CA GLN A 30 0.13 13.33 -0.16
C GLN A 30 0.58 12.74 1.18
N PHE A 31 -0.36 12.27 2.00
CA PHE A 31 -0.09 11.55 3.24
C PHE A 31 0.81 10.34 2.99
N ASN A 32 0.46 9.47 2.04
CA ASN A 32 1.25 8.28 1.73
C ASN A 32 2.66 8.60 1.20
N ARG A 33 2.82 9.67 0.39
CA ARG A 33 4.15 10.10 -0.06
C ARG A 33 5.04 10.53 1.09
N ARG A 34 4.51 11.31 2.03
CA ARG A 34 5.23 11.76 3.23
C ARG A 34 5.55 10.58 4.15
N LYS A 35 4.58 9.71 4.40
CA LYS A 35 4.75 8.49 5.22
C LYS A 35 5.85 7.58 4.67
N ARG A 36 5.92 7.38 3.35
CA ARG A 36 6.95 6.54 2.69
C ARG A 36 8.36 7.14 2.73
N SER A 37 8.49 8.45 2.94
CA SER A 37 9.81 9.11 3.08
C SER A 37 10.42 8.99 4.47
N MET A 38 9.69 8.44 5.44
CA MET A 38 10.09 8.33 6.83
C MET A 38 10.46 6.89 7.20
N THR A 39 11.21 6.70 8.29
CA THR A 39 11.41 5.36 8.87
C THR A 39 10.11 4.83 9.47
N ARG A 40 10.03 3.51 9.72
CA ARG A 40 8.82 2.89 10.28
C ARG A 40 8.36 3.56 11.59
N GLN A 41 9.28 3.79 12.53
CA GLN A 41 8.96 4.43 13.82
C GLN A 41 8.49 5.88 13.64
N GLN A 42 9.11 6.64 12.74
CA GLN A 42 8.71 8.01 12.43
C GLN A 42 7.33 8.05 11.76
N ALA A 43 7.04 7.10 10.88
CA ALA A 43 5.75 6.98 10.20
C ALA A 43 4.61 6.65 11.17
N GLU A 44 4.86 5.80 12.16
CA GLU A 44 3.90 5.47 13.23
C GLU A 44 3.63 6.71 14.11
N ALA A 45 4.67 7.39 14.59
CA ALA A 45 4.52 8.62 15.37
C ALA A 45 3.86 9.77 14.58
N PHE A 46 4.10 9.85 13.26
CA PHE A 46 3.43 10.80 12.37
C PHE A 46 1.93 10.51 12.25
N GLU A 47 1.56 9.24 12.10
CA GLU A 47 0.15 8.82 12.04
C GLU A 47 -0.57 9.07 13.36
N GLU A 48 0.05 8.75 14.49
CA GLU A 48 -0.51 9.01 15.83
C GLU A 48 -0.78 10.50 16.06
N LYS A 49 0.14 11.38 15.68
CA LYS A 49 -0.07 12.83 15.79
C LYS A 49 -1.25 13.32 14.95
N LEU A 50 -1.36 12.85 13.70
CA LEU A 50 -2.48 13.22 12.84
C LEU A 50 -3.83 12.70 13.35
N ILE A 51 -3.85 11.53 13.98
CA ILE A 51 -5.05 11.01 14.64
C ILE A 51 -5.39 11.84 15.88
N ALA A 52 -4.39 12.22 16.68
CA ALA A 52 -4.59 13.05 17.88
C ALA A 52 -5.12 14.46 17.54
N ASP A 53 -4.72 15.02 16.39
CA ASP A 53 -5.19 16.31 15.88
C ASP A 53 -6.53 16.21 15.11
N ASP A 54 -7.17 15.04 15.07
CA ASP A 54 -8.39 14.75 14.29
C ASP A 54 -8.26 15.04 12.78
N LEU A 55 -7.03 15.01 12.24
CA LEU A 55 -6.73 15.20 10.81
C LEU A 55 -6.74 13.90 10.01
N LEU A 56 -6.77 12.75 10.70
CA LEU A 56 -6.78 11.43 10.09
C LEU A 56 -7.61 10.46 10.93
N ALA A 57 -8.48 9.69 10.29
CA ALA A 57 -9.23 8.67 11.02
C ALA A 57 -8.31 7.50 11.44
N PRO A 58 -8.50 6.93 12.63
CA PRO A 58 -7.72 5.78 13.09
C PRO A 58 -7.86 4.61 12.13
N SER A 59 -6.84 3.76 12.07
CA SER A 59 -6.96 2.51 11.30
C SER A 59 -8.07 1.69 11.90
N LYS A 60 -9.08 1.36 11.10
CA LYS A 60 -9.87 0.17 11.39
C LYS A 60 -8.86 -0.96 11.44
N GLN A 61 -8.69 -1.60 12.61
CA GLN A 61 -7.84 -2.79 12.67
C GLN A 61 -8.35 -3.75 11.60
N PRO A 62 -7.49 -4.30 10.74
CA PRO A 62 -7.86 -5.39 9.86
C PRO A 62 -7.99 -6.66 10.73
N GLY A 63 -8.98 -6.66 11.61
CA GLY A 63 -9.40 -7.80 12.40
C GLY A 63 -10.87 -7.96 12.14
N ARG A 64 -11.25 -9.10 11.58
CA ARG A 64 -12.65 -9.53 11.55
C ARG A 64 -12.91 -10.26 12.87
N PRO A 65 -13.48 -9.66 13.92
CA PRO A 65 -14.21 -10.47 14.87
C PRO A 65 -15.55 -10.79 14.19
N ALA A 66 -15.60 -11.90 13.44
CA ALA A 66 -16.88 -12.44 13.01
C ALA A 66 -17.48 -13.15 14.22
N ALA A 67 -18.13 -12.40 15.11
CA ALA A 67 -18.89 -13.00 16.21
C ALA A 67 -20.10 -13.79 15.67
N ASP A 68 -20.61 -13.40 14.49
CA ASP A 68 -21.69 -14.05 13.77
C ASP A 68 -21.28 -14.28 12.31
N ASP A 69 -20.30 -15.16 12.06
CA ASP A 69 -20.17 -15.71 10.71
C ASP A 69 -21.19 -16.86 10.58
N PRO A 70 -22.30 -16.69 9.83
CA PRO A 70 -23.30 -17.75 9.68
C PRO A 70 -22.72 -19.01 9.00
N PHE A 71 -21.51 -18.92 8.44
CA PHE A 71 -20.80 -20.03 7.83
C PHE A 71 -19.77 -20.69 8.76
N ALA A 72 -19.56 -20.20 9.99
CA ALA A 72 -18.61 -20.80 10.93
C ALA A 72 -18.96 -22.25 11.24
N ASP A 73 -20.22 -22.51 11.57
CA ASP A 73 -20.72 -23.86 11.88
C ASP A 73 -20.60 -24.81 10.67
N VAL A 74 -20.87 -24.29 9.47
CA VAL A 74 -20.74 -25.06 8.22
C VAL A 74 -19.28 -25.38 7.93
N ALA A 75 -18.38 -24.41 8.11
CA ALA A 75 -16.95 -24.60 7.93
C ALA A 75 -16.42 -25.63 8.94
N GLU A 76 -16.81 -25.54 10.21
CA GLU A 76 -16.44 -26.50 11.25
C GLU A 76 -16.96 -27.92 10.95
N ALA A 77 -18.21 -28.04 10.49
CA ALA A 77 -18.78 -29.32 10.08
C ALA A 77 -18.02 -29.93 8.89
N ILE A 78 -17.62 -29.13 7.90
CA ILE A 78 -16.82 -29.59 6.76
C ILE A 78 -15.42 -30.01 7.22
N MET A 79 -14.74 -29.20 8.05
CA MET A 79 -13.40 -29.51 8.56
C MET A 79 -13.38 -30.76 9.44
N SER A 80 -14.41 -30.97 10.25
CA SER A 80 -14.57 -32.18 11.06
C SER A 80 -14.80 -33.43 10.19
N ARG A 81 -15.62 -33.29 9.14
CA ARG A 81 -15.94 -34.38 8.21
C ARG A 81 -14.78 -34.74 7.29
N TYR A 82 -13.99 -33.76 6.90
CA TYR A 82 -12.84 -33.91 6.02
C TYR A 82 -11.60 -33.32 6.71
N PRO A 83 -11.03 -34.02 7.72
CA PRO A 83 -9.82 -33.55 8.35
C PRO A 83 -8.76 -33.41 7.26
N ILE A 84 -8.23 -32.20 7.11
CA ILE A 84 -7.12 -31.94 6.20
C ILE A 84 -5.96 -32.77 6.72
N THR A 85 -5.73 -33.94 6.13
CA THR A 85 -4.54 -34.72 6.39
C THR A 85 -3.41 -33.96 5.72
N THR A 86 -2.68 -33.17 6.52
CA THR A 86 -1.43 -32.52 6.10
C THR A 86 -0.36 -33.53 5.66
N ALA A 87 -0.66 -34.84 5.75
CA ALA A 87 0.12 -35.95 5.22
C ALA A 87 0.00 -36.14 3.70
N SER A 88 -0.91 -35.44 3.00
CA SER A 88 -0.77 -35.23 1.56
C SER A 88 0.42 -34.32 1.35
N LYS A 89 1.62 -34.92 1.39
CA LYS A 89 2.87 -34.44 0.84
C LYS A 89 2.54 -33.93 -0.56
N MET A 90 2.18 -32.65 -0.66
CA MET A 90 2.16 -31.97 -1.94
C MET A 90 3.52 -32.31 -2.54
N PRO A 91 3.59 -32.89 -3.75
CA PRO A 91 4.86 -33.16 -4.36
C PRO A 91 5.60 -31.83 -4.28
N ALA A 92 6.74 -31.84 -3.58
CA ALA A 92 7.64 -30.69 -3.55
C ALA A 92 7.67 -30.20 -4.98
N ALA A 93 7.19 -28.97 -5.19
CA ALA A 93 7.27 -28.32 -6.48
C ALA A 93 8.75 -28.41 -6.83
N LYS A 94 9.10 -29.38 -7.68
CA LYS A 94 10.48 -29.63 -8.06
C LYS A 94 10.92 -28.33 -8.65
N ASP A 95 12.01 -27.85 -8.08
CA ASP A 95 12.68 -26.61 -8.35
C ASP A 95 12.62 -26.32 -9.85
N SER A 96 11.77 -25.38 -10.24
CA SER A 96 11.87 -24.68 -11.52
C SER A 96 13.05 -23.71 -11.39
N ASP A 97 14.24 -24.28 -11.21
CA ASP A 97 15.55 -23.61 -11.08
C ASP A 97 16.14 -23.33 -12.48
N SER A 98 15.30 -23.13 -13.50
CA SER A 98 15.74 -23.08 -14.90
C SER A 98 15.63 -21.69 -15.56
N ASP A 99 14.93 -20.72 -14.95
CA ASP A 99 14.57 -19.48 -15.66
C ASP A 99 15.02 -18.16 -14.96
N GLU A 100 15.80 -18.22 -13.88
CA GLU A 100 16.36 -16.99 -13.27
C GLU A 100 17.53 -16.39 -14.09
N ALA A 101 18.22 -17.21 -14.90
CA ALA A 101 19.36 -16.74 -15.70
C ALA A 101 18.97 -15.91 -16.94
N ASP A 102 17.72 -16.01 -17.42
CA ASP A 102 17.25 -15.26 -18.59
C ASP A 102 16.77 -13.85 -18.21
N PHE A 103 16.32 -13.63 -16.97
CA PHE A 103 15.80 -12.34 -16.53
C PHE A 103 16.90 -11.30 -16.26
N ASP A 104 18.02 -11.71 -15.66
CA ASP A 104 19.17 -10.81 -15.44
C ASP A 104 19.80 -10.33 -16.75
N ARG A 105 19.82 -11.17 -17.79
CA ARG A 105 20.26 -10.78 -19.15
C ARG A 105 19.38 -9.70 -19.78
N GLN A 106 18.07 -9.70 -19.50
CA GLN A 106 17.16 -8.67 -20.01
C GLN A 106 17.35 -7.31 -19.31
N ILE A 107 17.74 -7.30 -18.03
CA ILE A 107 17.99 -6.06 -17.27
C ILE A 107 19.27 -5.35 -17.75
N GLU A 108 20.34 -6.08 -18.06
CA GLU A 108 21.58 -5.47 -18.57
C GLU A 108 21.42 -4.86 -19.97
N ALA A 109 20.63 -5.49 -20.85
CA ALA A 109 20.36 -4.98 -22.19
C ALA A 109 19.54 -3.67 -22.19
N ALA A 110 18.70 -3.43 -21.17
CA ALA A 110 17.94 -2.19 -21.04
C ALA A 110 18.81 -1.01 -20.58
N LYS A 111 19.76 -1.22 -19.65
CA LYS A 111 20.65 -0.15 -19.17
C LYS A 111 21.57 0.42 -20.26
N ALA A 112 21.96 -0.39 -21.25
CA ALA A 112 22.81 0.07 -22.35
C ALA A 112 22.12 1.05 -23.33
N LYS A 113 20.79 1.08 -23.39
CA LYS A 113 20.04 1.94 -24.33
C LYS A 113 19.75 3.35 -23.79
N ASP A 114 19.74 3.53 -22.47
CA ASP A 114 19.46 4.83 -21.83
C ASP A 114 20.69 5.77 -21.78
N GLU A 115 21.92 5.26 -21.88
CA GLU A 115 23.12 6.12 -21.92
C GLU A 115 23.33 6.83 -23.27
N ALA A 116 22.79 6.29 -24.37
CA ALA A 116 22.95 6.90 -25.70
C ALA A 116 21.97 8.05 -25.98
N ALA A 117 20.97 8.27 -25.12
CA ALA A 117 19.86 9.21 -25.37
C ALA A 117 19.89 10.46 -24.47
N LYS A 118 21.07 10.95 -24.04
CA LYS A 118 21.19 12.28 -23.42
C LYS A 118 21.43 13.36 -24.49
N PRO A 119 20.38 14.08 -24.95
CA PRO A 119 20.57 15.27 -25.79
C PRO A 119 21.23 16.38 -24.97
N ALA A 120 22.30 16.94 -25.54
CA ALA A 120 23.03 18.08 -25.03
C ALA A 120 22.08 19.25 -24.71
N LYS A 121 21.92 19.56 -23.41
CA LYS A 121 21.20 20.76 -22.97
C LYS A 121 22.00 22.00 -23.37
N LYS A 122 21.57 22.67 -24.43
CA LYS A 122 22.00 24.02 -24.84
C LYS A 122 21.78 24.99 -23.68
N THR A 123 22.87 25.58 -23.18
CA THR A 123 22.87 26.67 -22.21
C THR A 123 22.54 27.99 -22.92
N THR A 124 21.28 28.40 -22.92
CA THR A 124 20.91 29.76 -23.34
C THR A 124 21.17 30.75 -22.21
N LYS A 125 22.31 31.43 -22.30
CA LYS A 125 22.73 32.56 -21.47
C LYS A 125 21.77 33.74 -21.66
N ARG A 126 20.83 33.93 -20.73
CA ARG A 126 19.99 35.13 -20.69
C ARG A 126 20.82 36.33 -20.25
N LYS A 127 21.02 37.26 -21.17
CA LYS A 127 21.65 38.56 -21.02
C LYS A 127 20.77 39.43 -20.11
N LYS A 128 21.29 39.84 -18.95
CA LYS A 128 20.67 40.80 -18.04
C LYS A 128 20.88 42.20 -18.61
N SER A 129 19.80 42.91 -18.88
CA SER A 129 19.79 44.30 -19.32
C SER A 129 18.85 45.07 -18.42
N GLY A 130 19.32 46.19 -17.87
CA GLY A 130 18.56 47.09 -17.01
C GLY A 130 18.93 46.92 -15.55
#